data_AF-A0A4Q5RFC0-F1
#
_entry.id   AF-A0A4Q5RFC0-F1
#
_cell.length_a   1.000
_cell.length_b   1.000
_cell.length_c   1.000
_cell.angle_alpha   90.00
_cell.angle_beta   90.00
_cell.angle_gamma   90.00
#
_symmetry.space_group_name_H-M   'P 1'
#
loop_
_entity.id
_entity.type
_entity.pdbx_description
1 polymer ?
#
loop_
_entity_poly.entity_id
_entity_poly.type
_entity_poly.pdbx_seq_one_letter_code
_entity_poly.pdbx_strand_id
1 'polypeptide(L)'
;FTFGGENVLAFQYRSRYDKLPNMARDIYNGRPFARHCVSYFLENSYILRDANGNALESGPTLRTTDTRYNKWFTTVYKVNDNRPVANGGSTLAVIGDTAVWYPGRELSSARLAKIAARTPYTYTVIMPSQYTTEYYPTLNKFDSRARTAVNGFSIRPNIVYRLAETYLIAAEAYFYLGNSAQAATYINVVRERAGATGKKTQMDITASQVNIDYILDERARELCGEFTRWYDLKRTSNASGNELLVRMRNTAYAPALVNRANGVYGSNAAINIKDYHLLRPIPQQEIDRSSGKTTQNTGY
;
A
#
# COMPACT_ATOMS: atom_id res chain seq x y z
N PHE A 1 -16.11 4.51 -6.91
CA PHE A 1 -15.60 4.41 -5.51
C PHE A 1 -16.34 5.33 -4.55
N THR A 2 -17.61 5.61 -4.86
CA THR A 2 -18.53 6.31 -3.98
C THR A 2 -19.75 5.42 -3.77
N PHE A 3 -20.41 5.56 -2.64
CA PHE A 3 -21.72 4.96 -2.39
C PHE A 3 -22.59 6.07 -1.81
N GLY A 4 -23.70 6.39 -2.48
CA GLY A 4 -24.50 7.57 -2.12
C GLY A 4 -23.74 8.90 -2.19
N GLY A 5 -22.67 8.98 -3.01
CA GLY A 5 -21.81 10.17 -3.10
C GLY A 5 -20.66 10.21 -2.09
N GLU A 6 -20.63 9.33 -1.10
CA GLU A 6 -19.61 9.34 -0.04
C GLU A 6 -18.40 8.46 -0.36
N ASN A 7 -17.23 8.80 0.18
CA ASN A 7 -15.99 8.09 -0.09
C ASN A 7 -15.90 6.78 0.70
N VAL A 8 -15.86 5.65 -0.02
CA VAL A 8 -15.82 4.30 0.57
C VAL A 8 -14.40 3.75 0.76
N LEU A 9 -13.36 4.45 0.31
CA LEU A 9 -11.97 3.96 0.30
C LEU A 9 -11.43 3.65 1.68
N ALA A 10 -11.91 4.37 2.69
CA ALA A 10 -11.54 4.13 4.08
C ALA A 10 -11.92 2.73 4.59
N PHE A 11 -12.72 1.95 3.87
CA PHE A 11 -13.00 0.55 4.22
C PHE A 11 -12.19 -0.46 3.40
N GLN A 12 -11.67 -0.05 2.25
CA GLN A 12 -11.10 -0.97 1.26
C GLN A 12 -9.73 -1.50 1.69
N TYR A 13 -8.91 -0.62 2.25
CA TYR A 13 -7.50 -0.91 2.55
C TYR A 13 -7.22 -1.27 4.01
N ARG A 14 -8.27 -1.59 4.77
CA ARG A 14 -8.12 -1.94 6.19
C ARG A 14 -7.84 -3.42 6.38
N SER A 15 -6.76 -3.70 7.07
CA SER A 15 -6.45 -5.02 7.62
C SER A 15 -7.49 -5.45 8.64
N ARG A 16 -7.67 -6.77 8.81
CA ARG A 16 -8.56 -7.43 9.78
C ARG A 16 -8.08 -7.29 11.23
N TYR A 17 -7.81 -6.05 11.65
CA TYR A 17 -7.40 -5.75 13.02
C TYR A 17 -8.45 -6.20 14.04
N ASP A 18 -9.73 -6.28 13.65
CA ASP A 18 -10.85 -6.78 14.48
C ASP A 18 -10.76 -8.28 14.82
N LYS A 19 -9.75 -8.98 14.31
CA LYS A 19 -9.45 -10.38 14.58
C LYS A 19 -8.15 -10.58 15.35
N LEU A 20 -7.50 -9.49 15.76
CA LEU A 20 -6.27 -9.54 16.54
C LEU A 20 -6.57 -9.46 18.05
N PRO A 21 -5.66 -9.98 18.90
CA PRO A 21 -5.83 -9.94 20.35
C PRO A 21 -6.04 -8.53 20.88
N ASN A 22 -6.92 -8.39 21.89
CA ASN A 22 -7.22 -7.11 22.54
C ASN A 22 -7.74 -5.99 21.60
N MET A 23 -8.29 -6.38 20.45
CA MET A 23 -8.90 -5.49 19.47
C MET A 23 -10.39 -5.79 19.27
N ALA A 24 -11.20 -4.73 19.32
CA ALA A 24 -12.57 -4.69 18.85
C ALA A 24 -12.75 -3.60 17.79
N ARG A 25 -13.85 -3.67 17.04
CA ARG A 25 -14.17 -2.60 16.08
C ARG A 25 -14.48 -1.31 16.81
N ASP A 26 -13.85 -0.23 16.40
CA ASP A 26 -14.13 1.10 16.91
C ASP A 26 -14.23 2.12 15.77
N ILE A 27 -14.64 3.34 16.11
CA ILE A 27 -14.82 4.42 15.13
C ILE A 27 -13.46 4.82 14.54
N TYR A 28 -12.42 4.90 15.38
CA TYR A 28 -11.09 5.34 15.01
C TYR A 28 -10.47 4.46 13.92
N ASN A 29 -10.43 3.14 14.15
CA ASN A 29 -9.90 2.16 13.22
C ASN A 29 -10.92 1.71 12.17
N GLY A 30 -12.22 2.04 12.30
CA GLY A 30 -13.26 1.80 11.30
C GLY A 30 -13.56 0.33 11.00
N ARG A 31 -14.42 0.02 10.02
CA ARG A 31 -14.75 -1.37 9.66
C ARG A 31 -13.69 -2.01 8.75
N PRO A 32 -13.07 -3.13 9.14
CA PRO A 32 -12.05 -3.79 8.32
C PRO A 32 -12.62 -4.88 7.42
N PHE A 33 -12.81 -4.58 6.13
CA PHE A 33 -13.20 -5.60 5.14
C PHE A 33 -12.02 -6.34 4.51
N ALA A 34 -10.79 -5.82 4.59
CA ALA A 34 -9.62 -6.34 3.92
C ALA A 34 -9.83 -6.65 2.43
N ARG A 35 -10.44 -5.70 1.70
CA ARG A 35 -10.70 -5.87 0.26
C ARG A 35 -9.43 -5.73 -0.57
N HIS A 36 -8.59 -4.76 -0.22
CA HIS A 36 -7.35 -4.45 -0.93
C HIS A 36 -6.20 -4.37 0.08
N CYS A 37 -5.25 -5.29 0.00
CA CYS A 37 -3.95 -5.10 0.65
C CYS A 37 -3.02 -4.31 -0.29
N VAL A 38 -2.09 -3.56 0.31
CA VAL A 38 -0.97 -3.00 -0.45
C VAL A 38 0.01 -4.11 -0.82
N SER A 39 0.69 -3.98 -1.95
CA SER A 39 1.76 -4.93 -2.31
C SER A 39 2.99 -4.69 -1.47
N TYR A 40 3.77 -5.74 -1.20
CA TYR A 40 5.07 -5.59 -0.51
C TYR A 40 6.03 -4.72 -1.29
N PHE A 41 5.89 -4.68 -2.62
CA PHE A 41 6.60 -3.74 -3.46
C PHE A 41 6.43 -2.30 -2.99
N LEU A 42 5.18 -1.86 -2.80
CA LEU A 42 4.89 -0.48 -2.39
C LEU A 42 5.49 -0.19 -1.01
N GLU A 43 5.32 -1.09 -0.04
CA GLU A 43 5.91 -0.91 1.29
C GLU A 43 7.45 -0.86 1.26
N ASN A 44 8.08 -1.71 0.45
CA ASN A 44 9.52 -1.73 0.26
C ASN A 44 10.03 -0.51 -0.51
N SER A 45 9.21 0.09 -1.36
CA SER A 45 9.58 1.29 -2.11
C SER A 45 9.81 2.52 -1.21
N TYR A 46 9.32 2.50 0.03
CA TYR A 46 9.60 3.53 1.05
C TYR A 46 10.94 3.32 1.76
N ILE A 47 11.62 2.19 1.54
CA ILE A 47 13.03 2.02 1.95
C ILE A 47 13.87 2.72 0.90
N LEU A 48 14.41 3.90 1.24
CA LEU A 48 15.29 4.63 0.34
C LEU A 48 16.61 3.88 0.20
N ARG A 49 17.15 3.86 -1.02
CA ARG A 49 18.35 3.10 -1.37
C ARG A 49 19.37 3.96 -2.11
N ASP A 50 20.65 3.65 -1.92
CA ASP A 50 21.73 4.20 -2.74
C ASP A 50 21.74 3.59 -4.16
N ALA A 51 22.69 4.04 -4.98
CA ALA A 51 22.86 3.53 -6.35
C ALA A 51 23.25 2.03 -6.41
N ASN A 52 23.78 1.46 -5.33
CA ASN A 52 24.13 0.04 -5.21
C ASN A 52 22.96 -0.80 -4.67
N GLY A 53 21.81 -0.19 -4.39
CA GLY A 53 20.65 -0.84 -3.82
C GLY A 53 20.70 -1.05 -2.30
N ASN A 54 21.70 -0.52 -1.60
CA ASN A 54 21.78 -0.60 -0.14
C ASN A 54 20.77 0.36 0.49
N ALA A 55 20.10 -0.09 1.55
CA ALA A 55 19.17 0.77 2.28
C ALA A 55 19.94 1.91 2.98
N LEU A 56 19.45 3.14 2.80
CA LEU A 56 19.99 4.35 3.46
C LEU A 56 19.59 4.45 4.93
N GLU A 57 18.59 3.68 5.34
CA GLU A 57 18.07 3.61 6.69
C GLU A 57 18.03 2.16 7.13
N SER A 58 18.23 1.91 8.42
CA SER A 58 18.16 0.59 8.99
C SER A 58 17.57 0.65 10.39
N GLY A 59 17.32 -0.51 10.98
CA GLY A 59 16.96 -0.51 12.39
C GLY A 59 15.65 0.25 12.66
N PRO A 60 15.57 0.97 13.80
CA PRO A 60 14.42 1.80 14.14
C PRO A 60 14.20 3.03 13.25
N THR A 61 15.18 3.45 12.44
CA THR A 61 15.07 4.62 11.56
C THR A 61 14.58 4.27 10.16
N LEU A 62 14.31 2.99 9.88
CA LEU A 62 13.83 2.53 8.59
C LEU A 62 12.49 3.20 8.22
N ARG A 63 12.41 3.81 7.02
CA ARG A 63 11.23 4.53 6.50
C ARG A 63 10.85 5.78 7.30
N THR A 64 11.82 6.42 7.95
CA THR A 64 11.57 7.68 8.69
C THR A 64 11.81 8.92 7.84
N THR A 65 12.60 8.80 6.78
CA THR A 65 12.95 9.89 5.88
C THR A 65 11.78 10.27 4.97
N ASP A 66 11.09 9.31 4.36
CA ASP A 66 9.87 9.58 3.60
C ASP A 66 8.65 9.57 4.54
N THR A 67 8.14 10.76 4.86
CA THR A 67 7.06 10.90 5.86
C THR A 67 5.74 10.29 5.40
N ARG A 68 5.57 10.00 4.10
CA ARG A 68 4.35 9.39 3.56
C ARG A 68 4.10 8.02 4.19
N TYR A 69 5.13 7.24 4.48
CA TYR A 69 4.96 5.92 5.10
C TYR A 69 4.27 6.04 6.47
N ASN A 70 4.83 6.84 7.38
CA ASN A 70 4.26 7.02 8.72
C ASN A 70 2.93 7.79 8.71
N LYS A 71 2.68 8.63 7.70
CA LYS A 71 1.42 9.37 7.54
C LYS A 71 0.29 8.52 7.00
N TRP A 72 0.59 7.54 6.14
CA TRP A 72 -0.42 6.81 5.38
C TRP A 72 -0.58 5.36 5.79
N PHE A 73 0.31 4.81 6.62
CA PHE A 73 0.20 3.45 7.09
C PHE A 73 0.01 3.40 8.61
N THR A 74 -1.07 2.76 9.05
CA THR A 74 -1.24 2.37 10.45
C THR A 74 -0.43 1.11 10.70
N THR A 75 0.69 1.27 11.42
CA THR A 75 1.62 0.19 11.78
C THR A 75 1.49 -0.23 13.24
N VAL A 76 0.76 0.51 14.07
CA VAL A 76 0.52 0.19 15.48
C VAL A 76 -0.96 0.30 15.76
N TYR A 77 -1.52 -0.75 16.36
CA TYR A 77 -2.86 -0.71 16.93
C TYR A 77 -2.77 -0.67 18.46
N LYS A 78 -3.65 0.12 19.06
CA LYS A 78 -3.76 0.27 20.51
C LYS A 78 -4.88 -0.61 21.03
N VAL A 79 -4.67 -1.18 22.22
CA VAL A 79 -5.67 -1.95 22.96
C VAL A 79 -6.91 -1.08 23.09
N ASN A 80 -8.02 -1.58 22.54
CA ASN A 80 -9.33 -0.93 22.64
C ASN A 80 -10.40 -1.89 23.18
N ASP A 81 -10.01 -3.14 23.49
CA ASP A 81 -10.84 -4.10 24.18
C ASP A 81 -9.99 -4.99 25.11
N ASN A 82 -10.29 -4.96 26.41
CA ASN A 82 -9.65 -5.80 27.43
C ASN A 82 -10.63 -6.78 28.10
N ARG A 83 -11.79 -7.00 27.48
CA ARG A 83 -12.77 -7.98 27.97
C ARG A 83 -12.35 -9.40 27.61
N PRO A 84 -12.89 -10.44 28.27
CA PRO A 84 -12.71 -11.83 27.85
C PRO A 84 -13.36 -12.04 26.47
N VAL A 85 -12.58 -11.96 25.39
CA VAL A 85 -13.12 -11.91 24.03
C VAL A 85 -12.58 -13.00 23.11
N ALA A 86 -13.45 -13.41 22.18
CA ALA A 86 -13.29 -14.51 21.23
C ALA A 86 -12.07 -14.43 20.29
N ASN A 87 -11.37 -13.29 20.25
CA ASN A 87 -10.19 -13.06 19.41
C ASN A 87 -8.86 -13.20 20.17
N GLY A 88 -8.89 -13.63 21.44
CA GLY A 88 -7.71 -13.77 22.31
C GLY A 88 -7.26 -12.45 22.94
N GLY A 89 -6.14 -12.49 23.66
CA GLY A 89 -5.57 -11.35 24.39
C GLY A 89 -5.59 -11.53 25.91
N SER A 90 -5.22 -10.47 26.64
CA SER A 90 -5.20 -10.47 28.11
C SER A 90 -6.26 -9.54 28.68
N THR A 91 -6.94 -9.96 29.74
CA THR A 91 -7.83 -9.09 30.52
C THR A 91 -7.07 -8.07 31.37
N LEU A 92 -5.77 -8.29 31.58
CA LEU A 92 -4.86 -7.36 32.23
C LEU A 92 -4.32 -6.30 31.26
N ALA A 93 -4.69 -6.37 29.97
CA ALA A 93 -4.30 -5.36 28.99
C ALA A 93 -4.93 -4.01 29.32
N VAL A 94 -4.14 -2.95 29.19
CA VAL A 94 -4.57 -1.58 29.48
C VAL A 94 -5.02 -0.90 28.19
N ILE A 95 -6.23 -0.34 28.18
CA ILE A 95 -6.74 0.43 27.04
C ILE A 95 -5.76 1.56 26.71
N GLY A 96 -5.39 1.68 25.43
CA GLY A 96 -4.41 2.66 24.94
C GLY A 96 -2.96 2.16 24.82
N ASP A 97 -2.61 1.05 25.48
CA ASP A 97 -1.30 0.41 25.28
C ASP A 97 -1.22 -0.26 23.90
N THR A 98 -0.02 -0.66 23.48
CA THR A 98 0.15 -1.34 22.18
C THR A 98 -0.47 -2.73 22.24
N ALA A 99 -1.42 -3.00 21.34
CA ALA A 99 -2.00 -4.34 21.13
C ALA A 99 -1.28 -5.09 20.01
N VAL A 100 -0.99 -4.38 18.91
CA VAL A 100 -0.38 -4.95 17.70
C VAL A 100 0.66 -4.00 17.15
N TRP A 101 1.77 -4.56 16.68
CA TRP A 101 2.83 -3.83 16.00
C TRP A 101 3.25 -4.53 14.69
N TYR A 102 3.19 -3.77 13.60
CA TYR A 102 3.79 -4.06 12.31
C TYR A 102 5.12 -3.30 12.20
N PRO A 103 6.27 -3.91 12.52
CA PRO A 103 7.56 -3.21 12.53
C PRO A 103 8.04 -2.76 11.14
N GLY A 104 7.44 -3.28 10.06
CA GLY A 104 7.91 -3.04 8.69
C GLY A 104 9.28 -3.67 8.38
N ARG A 105 9.81 -4.48 9.29
CA ARG A 105 11.09 -5.17 9.18
C ARG A 105 11.08 -6.43 10.03
N GLU A 106 11.93 -7.38 9.67
CA GLU A 106 12.20 -8.54 10.52
C GLU A 106 12.89 -8.08 11.81
N LEU A 107 12.53 -8.70 12.94
CA LEU A 107 13.11 -8.47 14.25
C LEU A 107 14.02 -9.65 14.63
N SER A 108 15.08 -9.37 15.40
CA SER A 108 15.94 -10.43 15.90
C SER A 108 15.22 -11.30 16.93
N SER A 109 15.63 -12.57 17.04
CA SER A 109 15.10 -13.51 18.04
C SER A 109 15.21 -12.98 19.46
N ALA A 110 16.29 -12.26 19.78
CA ALA A 110 16.47 -11.61 21.08
C ALA A 110 15.41 -10.52 21.34
N ARG A 111 15.02 -9.74 20.32
CA ARG A 111 13.97 -8.74 20.47
C ARG A 111 12.60 -9.40 20.64
N LEU A 112 12.32 -10.45 19.86
CA LEU A 112 11.07 -11.23 19.98
C LEU A 112 10.95 -11.87 21.37
N ALA A 113 12.03 -12.46 21.90
CA ALA A 113 12.06 -13.02 23.25
C ALA A 113 11.75 -11.97 24.33
N LYS A 114 12.31 -10.75 24.20
CA LYS A 114 11.99 -9.63 25.11
C LYS A 114 10.52 -9.22 25.05
N ILE A 115 9.89 -9.28 23.88
CA ILE A 115 8.47 -8.96 23.72
C ILE A 115 7.60 -10.06 24.33
N ALA A 116 7.96 -11.32 24.10
CA ALA A 116 7.26 -12.49 24.65
C ALA A 116 7.37 -12.59 26.19
N ALA A 117 8.46 -12.07 26.78
CA ALA A 117 8.68 -12.05 28.21
C ALA A 117 8.00 -10.86 28.94
N ARG A 118 7.30 -9.97 28.22
CA ARG A 118 6.66 -8.80 28.83
C ARG A 118 5.51 -9.21 29.75
N THR A 119 5.46 -8.64 30.94
CA THR A 119 4.40 -8.80 31.94
C THR A 119 3.70 -7.45 32.23
N PRO A 120 2.44 -7.43 32.69
CA PRO A 120 1.57 -8.58 32.93
C PRO A 120 0.96 -9.17 31.64
N TYR A 121 1.24 -8.57 30.49
CA TYR A 121 0.77 -9.05 29.19
C TYR A 121 1.72 -8.64 28.05
N THR A 122 1.56 -9.31 26.92
CA THR A 122 2.33 -9.08 25.70
C THR A 122 1.48 -8.43 24.62
N TYR A 123 2.10 -8.05 23.51
CA TYR A 123 1.43 -7.52 22.33
C TYR A 123 1.84 -8.31 21.09
N THR A 124 0.96 -8.36 20.10
CA THR A 124 1.21 -9.10 18.86
C THR A 124 2.20 -8.36 17.98
N VAL A 125 3.19 -9.07 17.45
CA VAL A 125 4.08 -8.56 16.41
C VAL A 125 3.81 -9.33 15.13
N ILE A 126 3.63 -8.61 14.02
CA ILE A 126 3.44 -9.20 12.70
C ILE A 126 4.52 -8.60 11.80
N MET A 127 5.57 -9.37 11.50
CA MET A 127 6.69 -8.97 10.64
C MET A 127 6.33 -9.11 9.15
N PRO A 128 7.06 -8.46 8.23
CA PRO A 128 6.81 -8.58 6.78
C PRO A 128 6.66 -10.01 6.26
N SER A 129 7.49 -10.93 6.74
CA SER A 129 7.41 -12.37 6.42
C SER A 129 6.07 -13.04 6.79
N GLN A 130 5.30 -12.41 7.68
CA GLN A 130 4.03 -12.89 8.21
C GLN A 130 2.82 -12.13 7.65
N TYR A 131 3.03 -11.16 6.77
CA TYR A 131 1.94 -10.41 6.16
C TYR A 131 1.08 -11.33 5.28
N THR A 132 -0.21 -11.01 5.19
CA THR A 132 -1.19 -11.75 4.38
C THR A 132 -2.15 -10.80 3.69
N THR A 133 -3.07 -11.33 2.89
CA THR A 133 -4.19 -10.57 2.31
C THR A 133 -5.14 -9.95 3.34
N GLU A 134 -5.03 -10.32 4.62
CA GLU A 134 -5.84 -9.77 5.72
C GLU A 134 -5.03 -9.04 6.78
N TYR A 135 -3.76 -9.40 7.00
CA TYR A 135 -2.90 -8.84 8.03
C TYR A 135 -1.71 -8.10 7.40
N TYR A 136 -1.80 -6.77 7.41
CA TYR A 136 -0.83 -5.86 6.79
C TYR A 136 -0.97 -4.45 7.38
N PRO A 137 0.05 -3.58 7.27
CA PRO A 137 -0.09 -2.17 7.62
C PRO A 137 -1.22 -1.52 6.84
N THR A 138 -2.21 -0.97 7.55
CA THR A 138 -3.41 -0.43 6.91
C THR A 138 -3.12 0.89 6.24
N LEU A 139 -3.47 1.03 4.96
CA LEU A 139 -3.42 2.32 4.26
C LEU A 139 -4.56 3.22 4.78
N ASN A 140 -4.22 4.13 5.70
CA ASN A 140 -5.14 5.03 6.40
C ASN A 140 -5.30 6.39 5.70
N LYS A 141 -4.68 6.57 4.52
CA LYS A 141 -4.71 7.83 3.73
C LYS A 141 -6.11 8.38 3.49
N PHE A 142 -7.09 7.49 3.36
CA PHE A 142 -8.49 7.83 3.08
C PHE A 142 -9.35 7.97 4.33
N ASP A 143 -8.77 7.84 5.51
CA ASP A 143 -9.49 7.87 6.78
C ASP A 143 -9.91 9.29 7.14
N SER A 144 -11.19 9.43 7.51
CA SER A 144 -11.73 10.67 8.06
C SER A 144 -11.59 10.69 9.58
N ARG A 145 -11.08 11.80 10.11
CA ARG A 145 -11.06 12.06 11.56
C ARG A 145 -12.45 12.34 12.14
N ALA A 146 -13.40 12.77 11.30
CA ALA A 146 -14.75 13.13 11.70
C ALA A 146 -15.76 11.97 11.48
N ARG A 147 -15.28 10.73 11.44
CA ARG A 147 -16.16 9.56 11.36
C ARG A 147 -16.98 9.46 12.65
N THR A 148 -18.28 9.22 12.54
CA THR A 148 -19.22 9.15 13.68
C THR A 148 -19.69 7.72 14.00
N ALA A 149 -19.44 6.76 13.11
CA ALA A 149 -19.82 5.37 13.30
C ALA A 149 -18.79 4.43 12.67
N VAL A 150 -18.66 3.20 13.17
CA VAL A 150 -17.72 2.20 12.64
C VAL A 150 -17.94 1.93 11.13
N ASN A 151 -19.20 1.96 10.70
CA ASN A 151 -19.62 1.80 9.29
C ASN A 151 -19.71 3.14 8.53
N GLY A 152 -19.29 4.25 9.13
CA GLY A 152 -19.39 5.58 8.55
C GLY A 152 -18.36 5.79 7.44
N PHE A 153 -18.84 6.29 6.30
CA PHE A 153 -18.01 6.61 5.14
C PHE A 153 -16.99 7.71 5.46
N SER A 154 -15.99 7.87 4.60
CA SER A 154 -15.06 8.98 4.70
C SER A 154 -15.68 10.23 4.09
N ILE A 155 -15.55 11.36 4.78
CA ILE A 155 -15.88 12.69 4.23
C ILE A 155 -14.73 13.27 3.39
N ARG A 156 -13.59 12.58 3.30
CA ARG A 156 -12.46 13.05 2.50
C ARG A 156 -12.78 12.90 1.03
N PRO A 157 -12.43 13.89 0.18
CA PRO A 157 -12.68 13.79 -1.24
C PRO A 157 -11.89 12.63 -1.85
N ASN A 158 -12.46 12.02 -2.88
CA ASN A 158 -11.68 11.18 -3.79
C ASN A 158 -10.87 12.11 -4.68
N ILE A 159 -9.55 11.99 -4.64
CA ILE A 159 -8.66 12.79 -5.47
C ILE A 159 -8.68 12.19 -6.87
N VAL A 160 -9.00 13.02 -7.88
CA VAL A 160 -8.94 12.64 -9.29
C VAL A 160 -7.66 13.16 -9.94
N TYR A 161 -7.32 14.42 -9.69
CA TYR A 161 -6.09 15.07 -10.16
C TYR A 161 -5.52 15.96 -9.07
N ARG A 162 -4.20 16.12 -9.05
CA ARG A 162 -3.52 17.07 -8.17
C ARG A 162 -2.12 17.40 -8.65
N LEU A 163 -1.61 18.55 -8.21
CA LEU A 163 -0.36 19.12 -8.70
C LEU A 163 0.86 18.19 -8.67
N ALA A 164 1.02 17.34 -7.65
CA ALA A 164 2.17 16.43 -7.62
C ALA A 164 2.16 15.42 -8.78
N GLU A 165 0.98 15.04 -9.29
CA GLU A 165 0.89 14.22 -10.49
C GLU A 165 1.43 14.97 -11.70
N THR A 166 1.12 16.26 -11.84
CA THR A 166 1.65 17.11 -12.92
C THR A 166 3.17 17.18 -12.91
N TYR A 167 3.79 17.33 -11.73
CA TYR A 167 5.26 17.25 -11.61
C TYR A 167 5.81 15.91 -12.11
N LEU A 168 5.16 14.79 -11.76
CA LEU A 168 5.63 13.46 -12.17
C LEU A 168 5.37 13.17 -13.66
N ILE A 169 4.29 13.70 -14.24
CA ILE A 169 4.05 13.65 -15.69
C ILE A 169 5.12 14.46 -16.43
N ALA A 170 5.44 15.67 -15.95
CA ALA A 170 6.50 16.49 -16.52
C ALA A 170 7.87 15.77 -16.43
N ALA A 171 8.19 15.19 -15.27
CA ALA A 171 9.41 14.41 -15.09
C ALA A 171 9.52 13.25 -16.09
N GLU A 172 8.42 12.51 -16.28
CA GLU A 172 8.36 11.40 -17.24
C GLU A 172 8.57 11.89 -18.68
N ALA A 173 7.93 12.99 -19.07
CA ALA A 173 8.12 13.59 -20.38
C ALA A 173 9.58 14.02 -20.61
N TYR A 174 10.21 14.69 -19.64
CA TYR A 174 11.62 15.10 -19.74
C TYR A 174 12.57 13.90 -19.82
N PHE A 175 12.28 12.80 -19.11
CA PHE A 175 13.04 11.57 -19.23
C PHE A 175 12.98 11.01 -20.67
N TYR A 176 11.79 10.94 -21.27
CA TYR A 176 11.65 10.48 -22.66
C TYR A 176 12.27 11.43 -23.70
N LEU A 177 12.40 12.72 -23.38
CA LEU A 177 13.14 13.69 -24.19
C LEU A 177 14.67 13.63 -23.99
N GLY A 178 15.17 12.69 -23.17
CA GLY A 178 16.60 12.55 -22.89
C GLY A 178 17.16 13.58 -21.90
N ASN A 179 16.30 14.33 -21.20
CA ASN A 179 16.69 15.35 -20.25
C ASN A 179 16.48 14.88 -18.79
N SER A 180 17.33 13.95 -18.36
CA SER A 180 17.28 13.39 -17.00
C SER A 180 17.55 14.42 -15.89
N ALA A 181 18.31 15.49 -16.18
CA ALA A 181 18.55 16.56 -15.22
C ALA A 181 17.26 17.33 -14.88
N GLN A 182 16.48 17.66 -15.90
CA GLN A 182 15.19 18.31 -15.70
C GLN A 182 14.19 17.35 -15.05
N ALA A 183 14.17 16.08 -15.46
CA ALA A 183 13.33 15.06 -14.83
C ALA A 183 13.61 14.93 -13.31
N ALA A 184 14.89 14.86 -12.91
CA ALA A 184 15.29 14.82 -11.51
C ALA A 184 14.79 16.05 -10.74
N THR A 185 14.87 17.24 -11.35
CA THR A 185 14.36 18.48 -10.75
C THR A 185 12.86 18.38 -10.42
N TYR A 186 12.03 17.92 -11.36
CA TYR A 186 10.59 17.75 -11.13
C TYR A 186 10.27 16.65 -10.10
N ILE A 187 11.03 15.55 -10.10
CA ILE A 187 10.89 14.47 -9.12
C ILE A 187 11.25 14.98 -7.71
N ASN A 188 12.33 15.74 -7.57
CA ASN A 188 12.81 16.25 -6.30
C ASN A 188 11.80 17.21 -5.65
N VAL A 189 11.06 18.02 -6.42
CA VAL A 189 9.98 18.85 -5.84
C VAL A 189 8.96 18.01 -5.05
N VAL A 190 8.55 16.86 -5.61
CA VAL A 190 7.59 15.96 -4.94
C VAL A 190 8.22 15.28 -3.73
N ARG A 191 9.45 14.81 -3.89
CA ARG A 191 10.20 14.06 -2.88
C ARG A 191 10.58 14.94 -1.68
N GLU A 192 11.13 16.13 -1.92
CA GLU A 192 11.49 17.09 -0.87
C GLU A 192 10.28 17.44 0.00
N ARG A 193 9.11 17.68 -0.60
CA ARG A 193 7.86 17.95 0.14
C ARG A 193 7.43 16.76 1.01
N ALA A 194 7.68 15.53 0.56
CA ALA A 194 7.39 14.32 1.31
C ALA A 194 8.44 14.00 2.39
N GLY A 195 9.63 14.60 2.32
CA GLY A 195 10.73 14.37 3.23
C GLY A 195 10.46 14.84 4.66
N ALA A 196 11.05 14.15 5.63
CA ALA A 196 11.13 14.63 7.00
C ALA A 196 12.08 15.83 7.09
N THR A 197 11.86 16.68 8.10
CA THR A 197 12.68 17.86 8.35
C THR A 197 14.17 17.49 8.43
N GLY A 198 15.01 18.22 7.69
CA GLY A 198 16.46 17.98 7.63
C GLY A 198 16.89 16.78 6.80
N LYS A 199 15.97 16.14 6.04
CA LYS A 199 16.28 14.95 5.23
C LYS A 199 16.33 15.20 3.72
N LYS A 200 16.42 16.47 3.29
CA LYS A 200 16.45 16.88 1.87
C LYS A 200 17.47 16.05 1.06
N THR A 201 18.72 16.01 1.50
CA THR A 201 19.80 15.27 0.82
C THR A 201 19.51 13.79 0.62
N GLN A 202 18.75 13.17 1.53
CA GLN A 202 18.39 11.75 1.43
C GLN A 202 17.15 11.54 0.54
N MET A 203 16.31 12.58 0.39
CA MET A 203 15.19 12.55 -0.54
C MET A 203 15.64 12.83 -1.97
N ASP A 204 16.55 13.75 -2.19
CA ASP A 204 16.96 14.16 -3.54
C ASP A 204 17.59 13.01 -4.32
N ILE A 205 17.31 13.01 -5.62
CA ILE A 205 18.03 12.21 -6.60
C ILE A 205 18.79 13.06 -7.59
N THR A 206 19.80 12.45 -8.20
CA THR A 206 20.53 13.04 -9.32
C THR A 206 19.97 12.55 -10.66
N ALA A 207 20.39 13.21 -11.75
CA ALA A 207 20.04 12.83 -13.11
C ALA A 207 20.41 11.36 -13.45
N SER A 208 21.51 10.84 -12.88
CA SER A 208 21.98 9.47 -13.14
C SER A 208 21.09 8.39 -12.51
N GLN A 209 20.25 8.75 -11.54
CA GLN A 209 19.28 7.83 -10.92
C GLN A 209 17.94 7.81 -11.66
N VAL A 210 17.70 8.76 -12.57
CA VAL A 210 16.44 8.85 -13.31
C VAL A 210 16.38 7.74 -14.35
N ASN A 211 15.38 6.89 -14.19
CA ASN A 211 14.91 5.96 -15.20
C ASN A 211 13.39 5.78 -15.04
N ILE A 212 12.78 5.08 -16.00
CA ILE A 212 11.33 4.88 -16.01
C ILE A 212 10.84 4.14 -14.76
N ASP A 213 11.60 3.19 -14.23
CA ASP A 213 11.23 2.46 -13.02
C ASP A 213 11.23 3.37 -11.80
N TYR A 214 12.21 4.27 -11.69
CA TYR A 214 12.28 5.26 -10.61
C TYR A 214 11.05 6.18 -10.64
N ILE A 215 10.68 6.67 -11.83
CA ILE A 215 9.50 7.53 -12.01
C ILE A 215 8.22 6.77 -11.63
N LEU A 216 8.06 5.55 -12.11
CA LEU A 216 6.92 4.70 -11.77
C LEU A 216 6.86 4.40 -10.27
N ASP A 217 7.99 4.22 -9.61
CA ASP A 217 8.07 3.98 -8.17
C ASP A 217 7.69 5.22 -7.37
N GLU A 218 8.12 6.40 -7.82
CA GLU A 218 7.74 7.66 -7.20
C GLU A 218 6.24 7.95 -7.38
N ARG A 219 5.68 7.65 -8.56
CA ARG A 219 4.23 7.68 -8.80
C ARG A 219 3.50 6.70 -7.89
N ALA A 220 4.03 5.50 -7.67
CA ALA A 220 3.42 4.51 -6.77
C ALA A 220 3.34 5.00 -5.31
N ARG A 221 4.43 5.57 -4.81
CA ARG A 221 4.48 6.18 -3.48
C ARG A 221 3.50 7.34 -3.41
N GLU A 222 3.70 8.35 -4.26
CA GLU A 222 2.97 9.61 -4.19
C GLU A 222 1.47 9.42 -4.37
N LEU A 223 1.05 8.73 -5.43
CA LEU A 223 -0.34 8.55 -5.85
C LEU A 223 -0.95 7.26 -5.29
N CYS A 224 -0.40 6.73 -4.19
CA CYS A 224 -0.87 5.51 -3.56
C CYS A 224 -2.38 5.56 -3.29
N GLY A 225 -3.11 4.58 -3.84
CA GLY A 225 -4.56 4.44 -3.71
C GLY A 225 -5.41 5.43 -4.52
N GLU A 226 -4.81 6.26 -5.39
CA GLU A 226 -5.50 7.28 -6.19
C GLU A 226 -5.86 6.79 -7.61
N PHE A 227 -6.00 5.46 -7.79
CA PHE A 227 -6.49 4.82 -9.03
C PHE A 227 -5.68 5.02 -10.31
N THR A 228 -4.45 5.53 -10.23
CA THR A 228 -3.58 5.74 -11.39
C THR A 228 -2.72 4.52 -11.74
N ARG A 229 -2.40 3.69 -10.75
CA ARG A 229 -1.34 2.65 -10.86
C ARG A 229 -1.54 1.67 -12.01
N TRP A 230 -2.76 1.21 -12.26
CA TRP A 230 -3.01 0.27 -13.37
C TRP A 230 -2.74 0.92 -14.73
N TYR A 231 -3.15 2.18 -14.90
CA TYR A 231 -2.92 2.93 -16.14
C TYR A 231 -1.44 3.19 -16.37
N ASP A 232 -0.73 3.60 -15.31
CA ASP A 232 0.73 3.83 -15.35
C ASP A 232 1.50 2.58 -15.78
N LEU A 233 1.18 1.43 -15.18
CA LEU A 233 1.90 0.19 -15.49
C LEU A 233 1.50 -0.39 -16.85
N LYS A 234 0.21 -0.31 -17.22
CA LYS A 234 -0.27 -0.83 -18.50
C LYS A 234 0.34 -0.07 -19.68
N ARG A 235 0.43 1.26 -19.60
CA ARG A 235 0.86 2.09 -20.74
C ARG A 235 2.38 2.08 -20.94
N THR A 236 3.13 1.56 -19.99
CA THR A 236 4.58 1.65 -19.98
C THR A 236 5.21 0.28 -20.23
N SER A 237 6.18 0.26 -21.13
CA SER A 237 7.03 -0.89 -21.40
C SER A 237 8.49 -0.46 -21.35
N ASN A 238 9.36 -1.34 -20.88
CA ASN A 238 10.81 -1.18 -20.91
C ASN A 238 11.45 -2.44 -21.53
N ALA A 239 12.77 -2.58 -21.38
CA ALA A 239 13.51 -3.74 -21.91
C ALA A 239 13.05 -5.09 -21.33
N SER A 240 12.41 -5.11 -20.15
CA SER A 240 11.87 -6.31 -19.51
C SER A 240 10.43 -6.64 -19.95
N GLY A 241 9.79 -5.79 -20.76
CA GLY A 241 8.44 -5.97 -21.25
C GLY A 241 7.46 -4.94 -20.69
N ASN A 242 6.17 -5.29 -20.68
CA ASN A 242 5.13 -4.41 -20.14
C ASN A 242 5.16 -4.38 -18.61
N GLU A 243 5.19 -3.20 -18.03
CA GLU A 243 5.40 -2.99 -16.59
C GLU A 243 4.26 -3.56 -15.72
N LEU A 244 3.02 -3.63 -16.24
CA LEU A 244 1.92 -4.29 -15.51
C LEU A 244 2.19 -5.79 -15.36
N LEU A 245 2.56 -6.47 -16.45
CA LEU A 245 2.81 -7.90 -16.44
C LEU A 245 4.06 -8.22 -15.62
N VAL A 246 5.16 -7.52 -15.86
CA VAL A 246 6.45 -7.71 -15.17
C VAL A 246 6.27 -7.59 -13.66
N ARG A 247 5.65 -6.49 -13.19
CA ARG A 247 5.53 -6.25 -11.75
C ARG A 247 4.47 -7.11 -11.08
N MET A 248 3.34 -7.39 -11.74
CA MET A 248 2.31 -8.24 -11.15
C MET A 248 2.72 -9.70 -11.06
N ARG A 249 3.46 -10.22 -12.05
CA ARG A 249 3.95 -11.62 -12.05
C ARG A 249 5.04 -11.89 -11.02
N ASN A 250 5.62 -10.85 -10.42
CA ASN A 250 6.66 -11.03 -9.41
C ASN A 250 6.07 -11.57 -8.10
N THR A 251 6.24 -12.87 -7.88
CA THR A 251 5.73 -13.58 -6.71
C THR A 251 6.38 -13.14 -5.40
N ALA A 252 7.56 -12.51 -5.44
CA ALA A 252 8.21 -11.97 -4.24
C ALA A 252 7.42 -10.82 -3.59
N TYR A 253 6.50 -10.20 -4.33
CA TYR A 253 5.65 -9.10 -3.84
C TYR A 253 4.18 -9.48 -3.65
N ALA A 254 3.83 -10.75 -3.87
CA ALA A 254 2.49 -11.25 -3.67
C ALA A 254 2.26 -11.57 -2.18
N PRO A 255 1.25 -10.97 -1.54
CA PRO A 255 0.92 -11.30 -0.16
C PRO A 255 0.38 -12.72 -0.05
N ALA A 256 0.66 -13.38 1.08
CA ALA A 256 0.17 -14.73 1.33
C ALA A 256 -1.36 -14.73 1.45
N LEU A 257 -2.01 -15.73 0.85
CA LEU A 257 -3.46 -15.93 1.00
C LEU A 257 -3.77 -16.50 2.39
N VAL A 258 -4.95 -16.17 2.93
CA VAL A 258 -5.39 -16.71 4.22
C VAL A 258 -6.26 -17.95 4.01
N ASN A 259 -5.80 -19.08 4.52
CA ASN A 259 -6.56 -20.34 4.51
C ASN A 259 -7.36 -20.47 5.82
N ARG A 260 -8.66 -20.73 5.71
CA ARG A 260 -9.53 -21.05 6.86
C ARG A 260 -10.34 -22.30 6.56
N ALA A 261 -11.02 -22.82 7.58
CA ALA A 261 -11.94 -23.97 7.44
C ALA A 261 -12.98 -23.77 6.30
N ASN A 262 -13.40 -22.53 6.07
CA ASN A 262 -14.40 -22.18 5.05
C ASN A 262 -13.78 -21.79 3.69
N GLY A 263 -12.49 -22.05 3.45
CA GLY A 263 -11.82 -21.82 2.17
C GLY A 263 -10.66 -20.83 2.19
N VAL A 264 -10.18 -20.49 0.99
CA VAL A 264 -9.06 -19.57 0.75
C VAL A 264 -9.59 -18.15 0.53
N TYR A 265 -9.08 -17.18 1.30
CA TYR A 265 -9.50 -15.79 1.25
C TYR A 265 -8.46 -14.90 0.54
N GLY A 266 -8.93 -14.18 -0.48
CA GLY A 266 -8.12 -13.32 -1.33
C GLY A 266 -7.81 -13.94 -2.69
N SER A 267 -7.04 -13.22 -3.51
CA SER A 267 -6.61 -13.67 -4.84
C SER A 267 -5.15 -13.33 -5.07
N ASN A 268 -4.40 -14.22 -5.70
CA ASN A 268 -3.01 -13.98 -6.04
C ASN A 268 -2.89 -13.47 -7.49
N ALA A 269 -2.71 -12.16 -7.65
CA ALA A 269 -2.58 -11.53 -8.96
C ALA A 269 -1.38 -12.07 -9.76
N ALA A 270 -0.28 -12.45 -9.10
CA ALA A 270 0.90 -12.97 -9.77
C ALA A 270 0.65 -14.27 -10.52
N ILE A 271 -0.22 -15.12 -9.97
CA ILE A 271 -0.61 -16.41 -10.56
C ILE A 271 -1.75 -16.21 -11.59
N ASN A 272 -2.65 -15.27 -11.32
CA ASN A 272 -3.88 -15.11 -12.08
C ASN A 272 -3.74 -14.19 -13.30
N ILE A 273 -2.73 -13.30 -13.34
CA ILE A 273 -2.59 -12.35 -14.45
C ILE A 273 -2.15 -13.05 -15.76
N LYS A 274 -2.92 -12.84 -16.83
CA LYS A 274 -2.63 -13.31 -18.19
C LYS A 274 -2.24 -12.14 -19.08
N ASP A 275 -1.60 -12.42 -20.22
CA ASP A 275 -1.14 -11.36 -21.14
C ASP A 275 -2.30 -10.49 -21.64
N TYR A 276 -3.47 -11.09 -21.88
CA TYR A 276 -4.65 -10.37 -22.34
C TYR A 276 -5.28 -9.44 -21.28
N HIS A 277 -4.91 -9.56 -20.00
CA HIS A 277 -5.38 -8.64 -18.93
C HIS A 277 -4.81 -7.22 -19.04
N LEU A 278 -4.00 -6.93 -20.07
CA LEU A 278 -3.67 -5.57 -20.48
C LEU A 278 -4.91 -4.80 -20.95
N LEU A 279 -5.88 -5.47 -21.57
CA LEU A 279 -7.15 -4.87 -21.96
C LEU A 279 -8.25 -5.35 -21.00
N ARG A 280 -9.38 -4.64 -20.95
CA ARG A 280 -10.57 -5.11 -20.24
C ARG A 280 -11.50 -5.79 -21.25
N PRO A 281 -12.28 -6.81 -20.85
CA PRO A 281 -13.27 -7.38 -21.75
C PRO A 281 -14.29 -6.30 -22.14
N ILE A 282 -14.71 -6.33 -23.40
CA ILE A 282 -15.89 -5.60 -23.84
C ILE A 282 -17.10 -6.38 -23.30
N PRO A 283 -18.08 -5.73 -22.63
CA PRO A 283 -19.27 -6.42 -22.14
C PRO A 283 -19.99 -7.15 -23.28
N GLN A 284 -20.32 -8.44 -23.08
CA GLN A 284 -20.92 -9.28 -24.13
C GLN A 284 -22.18 -8.66 -24.73
N GLN A 285 -23.01 -8.04 -23.90
CA GLN A 285 -24.24 -7.35 -24.35
C GLN A 285 -23.97 -6.25 -25.38
N GLU A 286 -22.83 -5.55 -25.29
CA GLU A 286 -22.48 -4.50 -26.26
C GLU A 286 -22.03 -5.10 -27.60
N ILE A 287 -21.34 -6.25 -27.58
CA ILE A 287 -21.01 -7.02 -28.79
C ILE A 287 -22.29 -7.50 -29.47
N ASP A 288 -23.20 -8.12 -28.71
CA ASP A 288 -24.47 -8.65 -29.21
C ASP A 288 -25.32 -7.53 -29.85
N ARG A 289 -25.41 -6.37 -29.19
CA ARG A 289 -26.12 -5.18 -29.69
C ARG A 289 -25.52 -4.60 -30.97
N SER A 290 -24.20 -4.70 -31.14
CA SER A 290 -23.53 -4.23 -32.35
C SER A 290 -23.77 -5.14 -33.57
N SER A 291 -24.45 -6.28 -33.39
CA SER A 291 -24.62 -7.32 -34.42
C SER A 291 -23.29 -7.76 -35.02
N GLY A 292 -22.25 -7.90 -34.17
CA GLY A 292 -20.91 -8.34 -34.56
C GLY A 292 -20.01 -7.26 -35.18
N LYS A 293 -20.43 -5.98 -35.22
CA LYS A 293 -19.57 -4.87 -35.67
C LYS A 293 -18.45 -4.53 -34.69
N THR A 294 -18.67 -4.79 -33.41
CA THR A 294 -17.65 -4.69 -32.37
C THR A 294 -17.15 -6.09 -32.04
N THR A 295 -15.84 -6.32 -32.17
CA THR A 295 -15.20 -7.59 -31.84
C THR A 295 -14.55 -7.53 -30.46
N GLN A 296 -14.47 -8.69 -29.81
CA GLN A 296 -13.86 -8.80 -28.49
C GLN A 296 -12.34 -8.55 -28.52
N ASN A 297 -11.79 -8.06 -27.41
CA ASN A 297 -10.35 -8.00 -27.20
C ASN A 297 -9.76 -9.42 -27.17
N THR A 298 -8.59 -9.61 -27.79
CA THR A 298 -7.91 -10.92 -27.84
C THR A 298 -7.81 -11.55 -26.44
N GLY A 299 -8.29 -12.79 -26.30
CA GLY A 299 -8.19 -13.59 -25.07
C GLY A 299 -9.41 -13.56 -24.14
N TYR A 300 -10.45 -12.79 -24.49
CA TYR A 300 -11.74 -12.74 -23.78
C TYR A 300 -12.87 -13.39 -24.54
#